data_AF-A0A1F8V0K6-F1
#
_entry.id   AF-A0A1F8V0K6-F1
#
_cell.length_a   1.000
_cell.length_b   1.000
_cell.length_c   1.000
_cell.angle_alpha   90.00
_cell.angle_beta   90.00
_cell.angle_gamma   90.00
#
_symmetry.space_group_name_H-M   'P 1'
#
loop_
_entity.id
_entity.type
_entity.pdbx_description
1 polymer ?
#
loop_
_entity_poly.entity_id
_entity_poly.type
_entity_poly.pdbx_seq_one_letter_code
_entity_poly.pdbx_strand_id
1 'polypeptide(L)'
;MNGLITGIPNQSEVINKLFQFAQHIGGRPEQEVFFRGLCHGFSIVYGYMAATDNLPWWAALLTELIEWDGTEEKLNEIISLPGAREDNPPEFPTTRRNLFLRALDYLYFHQASESLEGYLQQQTLLQKDGVFESEQGKIVHHFVAAGSFSFNDIEELLDEKIFSKEVICLIYMDTHACAFRYAEDRWFFYDPNKGKEEEYSRKSNMANRIWATAKRYNGNEFGPSNRSSLSIDIATWKQDIDFSPLSEVYTNLIDKKPIDLVGGTGLHMMACYAPAQLPNLFTLAENDTYFGKKFAASLAAKDKNEKTGLEMILRYAPDQLDALFRLASKNEKFQIKMARLFIFIGLKEMHECAVNEETKTIICNLVKNLNKPTSLDELKTLLDGIDSAILPSRGNFSQGEAPKISDGSAFGHAKCLLNISREKHLRSCACFGLFGQPEQQGQNVGNEKPDSCLTM
;
A
#
# COMPACT_ATOMS: atom_id res chain seq x y z
N MET A 1 4.52 27.08 -0.58
CA MET A 1 3.43 27.78 0.15
C MET A 1 2.21 27.86 -0.74
N ASN A 2 1.28 26.91 -0.58
CA ASN A 2 0.12 26.76 -1.44
C ASN A 2 -1.15 26.62 -0.56
N GLY A 3 -2.02 27.62 -0.62
CA GLY A 3 -3.35 27.62 0.01
C GLY A 3 -4.30 26.59 -0.60
N LEU A 4 -5.61 26.83 -0.53
CA LEU A 4 -6.63 25.93 -1.10
C LEU A 4 -6.46 25.79 -2.61
N ILE A 5 -6.24 24.56 -3.09
CA ILE A 5 -6.24 24.25 -4.52
C ILE A 5 -7.66 23.93 -4.95
N THR A 6 -8.28 24.89 -5.63
CA THR A 6 -9.60 24.70 -6.23
C THR A 6 -9.45 23.96 -7.56
N GLY A 7 -10.29 22.94 -7.79
CA GLY A 7 -10.43 22.35 -9.12
C GLY A 7 -9.58 21.11 -9.44
N ILE A 8 -9.07 20.35 -8.46
CA ILE A 8 -8.51 19.01 -8.76
C ILE A 8 -9.63 18.11 -9.32
N PRO A 9 -9.54 17.58 -10.56
CA PRO A 9 -10.56 16.70 -11.12
C PRO A 9 -10.79 15.44 -10.28
N ASN A 10 -11.99 14.87 -10.35
CA ASN A 10 -12.21 13.56 -9.73
C ASN A 10 -11.51 12.45 -10.53
N GLN A 11 -11.11 11.38 -9.84
CA GLN A 11 -10.31 10.32 -10.46
C GLN A 11 -11.03 9.67 -11.64
N SER A 12 -12.36 9.54 -11.61
CA SER A 12 -13.12 8.87 -12.65
C SER A 12 -13.07 9.63 -13.98
N GLU A 13 -13.14 10.96 -13.94
CA GLU A 13 -12.97 11.82 -15.12
C GLU A 13 -11.59 11.66 -15.75
N VAL A 14 -10.55 11.71 -14.92
CA VAL A 14 -9.16 11.53 -15.38
C VAL A 14 -8.95 10.14 -15.95
N ILE A 15 -9.40 9.10 -15.24
CA ILE A 15 -9.32 7.70 -15.68
C ILE A 15 -9.99 7.50 -17.05
N ASN A 16 -11.18 8.06 -17.24
CA ASN A 16 -11.88 7.97 -18.53
C ASN A 16 -11.06 8.58 -19.67
N LYS A 17 -10.36 9.69 -19.41
CA LYS A 17 -9.52 10.37 -20.40
C LYS A 17 -8.23 9.61 -20.66
N LEU A 18 -7.61 9.05 -19.63
CA LEU A 18 -6.46 8.15 -19.77
C LEU A 18 -6.82 6.91 -20.61
N PHE A 19 -8.01 6.33 -20.40
CA PHE A 19 -8.51 5.22 -21.21
C PHE A 19 -8.72 5.60 -22.67
N GLN A 20 -9.38 6.74 -22.94
CA GLN A 20 -9.55 7.26 -24.31
C GLN A 20 -8.20 7.48 -24.99
N PHE A 21 -7.24 8.05 -24.27
CA PHE A 21 -5.89 8.30 -24.80
C PHE A 21 -5.17 6.99 -25.11
N ALA A 22 -5.23 6.01 -24.20
CA ALA A 22 -4.63 4.70 -24.41
C ALA A 22 -5.21 3.98 -25.65
N GLN A 23 -6.52 4.06 -25.87
CA GLN A 23 -7.15 3.54 -27.08
C GLN A 23 -6.70 4.28 -28.34
N HIS A 24 -6.59 5.60 -28.26
CA HIS A 24 -6.18 6.45 -29.37
C HIS A 24 -4.76 6.13 -29.86
N ILE A 25 -3.83 5.84 -28.95
CA ILE A 25 -2.46 5.45 -29.30
C ILE A 25 -2.30 3.97 -29.68
N GLY A 26 -3.41 3.26 -29.93
CA GLY A 26 -3.42 1.86 -30.34
C GLY A 26 -3.27 0.85 -29.21
N GLY A 27 -3.29 1.30 -27.95
CA GLY A 27 -3.40 0.43 -26.79
C GLY A 27 -4.76 -0.26 -26.73
N ARG A 28 -4.78 -1.50 -26.21
CA ARG A 28 -6.02 -2.22 -25.89
C ARG A 28 -6.09 -2.46 -24.38
N PRO A 29 -6.26 -1.41 -23.56
CA PRO A 29 -6.42 -1.59 -22.12
C PRO A 29 -7.67 -2.43 -21.88
N GLU A 30 -7.52 -3.59 -21.24
CA GLU A 30 -8.66 -4.33 -20.72
C GLU A 30 -9.30 -3.47 -19.61
N GLN A 31 -10.55 -3.05 -19.83
CA GLN A 31 -11.27 -2.11 -18.95
C GLN A 31 -11.27 -2.55 -17.48
N GLU A 32 -11.29 -3.86 -17.21
CA GLU A 32 -11.42 -4.41 -15.86
C GLU A 32 -10.14 -4.37 -15.03
N VAL A 33 -8.97 -4.49 -15.65
CA VAL A 33 -7.68 -4.59 -14.93
C VAL A 33 -7.05 -3.22 -14.71
N PHE A 34 -7.25 -2.29 -15.65
CA PHE A 34 -6.59 -0.98 -15.60
C PHE A 34 -7.23 0.00 -14.59
N PHE A 35 -8.50 -0.20 -14.20
CA PHE A 35 -9.26 0.84 -13.48
C PHE A 35 -10.23 0.36 -12.39
N ARG A 36 -9.81 -0.54 -11.48
CA ARG A 36 -10.51 -0.77 -10.19
C ARG A 36 -10.46 0.45 -9.23
N GLY A 37 -10.33 1.66 -9.75
CA GLY A 37 -9.99 2.88 -9.03
C GLY A 37 -8.47 3.02 -8.82
N LEU A 38 -7.92 4.19 -9.12
CA LEU A 38 -6.50 4.53 -8.91
C LEU A 38 -6.30 5.36 -7.65
N CYS A 39 -7.20 5.23 -6.68
CA CYS A 39 -7.25 6.08 -5.48
C CYS A 39 -5.92 6.14 -4.72
N HIS A 40 -5.19 5.02 -4.67
CA HIS A 40 -3.87 4.95 -4.05
C HIS A 40 -2.84 5.78 -4.83
N GLY A 41 -2.72 5.54 -6.14
CA GLY A 41 -1.84 6.33 -7.00
C GLY A 41 -2.14 7.83 -6.95
N PHE A 42 -3.43 8.22 -7.02
CA PHE A 42 -3.84 9.62 -6.88
C PHE A 42 -3.47 10.21 -5.52
N SER A 43 -3.67 9.46 -4.43
CA SER A 43 -3.38 9.94 -3.06
C SER A 43 -1.89 10.12 -2.83
N ILE A 44 -1.05 9.20 -3.31
CA ILE A 44 0.40 9.31 -3.24
C ILE A 44 0.92 10.50 -4.03
N VAL A 45 0.51 10.60 -5.31
CA VAL A 45 0.97 11.70 -6.17
C VAL A 45 0.52 13.03 -5.59
N TYR A 46 -0.73 13.14 -5.12
CA TYR A 46 -1.21 14.32 -4.41
C TYR A 46 -0.34 14.64 -3.18
N GLY A 47 -0.08 13.64 -2.32
CA GLY A 47 0.68 13.84 -1.08
C GLY A 47 2.12 14.28 -1.34
N TYR A 48 2.79 13.66 -2.32
CA TYR A 48 4.13 14.06 -2.74
C TYR A 48 4.16 15.48 -3.35
N MET A 49 3.20 15.79 -4.23
CA MET A 49 3.13 17.11 -4.86
C MET A 49 2.80 18.21 -3.85
N ALA A 50 1.98 17.91 -2.84
CA ALA A 50 1.74 18.81 -1.71
C ALA A 50 3.02 19.05 -0.90
N ALA A 51 3.72 17.98 -0.53
CA ALA A 51 4.94 18.03 0.27
C ALA A 51 6.13 18.70 -0.45
N THR A 52 6.08 18.82 -1.77
CA THR A 52 7.14 19.45 -2.59
C THR A 52 6.72 20.79 -3.20
N ASP A 53 5.59 21.36 -2.77
CA ASP A 53 5.04 22.61 -3.30
C ASP A 53 4.65 22.58 -4.80
N ASN A 54 4.49 21.39 -5.40
CA ASN A 54 4.11 21.17 -6.80
C ASN A 54 2.63 20.86 -7.02
N LEU A 55 1.79 20.98 -5.98
CA LEU A 55 0.37 20.66 -6.08
C LEU A 55 -0.41 21.48 -7.14
N PRO A 56 -0.16 22.80 -7.33
CA PRO A 56 -0.79 23.56 -8.41
C PRO A 56 -0.45 23.01 -9.81
N TRP A 57 0.80 22.58 -10.02
CA TRP A 57 1.24 21.97 -11.27
C TRP A 57 0.48 20.66 -11.53
N TRP A 58 0.36 19.82 -10.49
CA TRP A 58 -0.37 18.55 -10.59
C TRP A 58 -1.85 18.76 -10.91
N ALA A 59 -2.50 19.72 -10.23
CA ALA A 59 -3.90 20.06 -10.49
C ALA A 59 -4.11 20.55 -11.93
N ALA A 60 -3.25 21.46 -12.41
CA ALA A 60 -3.31 21.97 -13.77
C ALA A 60 -3.07 20.87 -14.81
N LEU A 61 -2.12 19.96 -14.56
CA LEU A 61 -1.89 18.81 -15.42
C LEU A 61 -3.18 17.98 -15.58
N LEU A 62 -3.82 17.61 -14.46
CA LEU A 62 -5.05 16.82 -14.50
C LEU A 62 -6.19 17.53 -15.24
N THR A 63 -6.31 18.85 -15.08
CA THR A 63 -7.29 19.67 -15.81
C THR A 63 -7.06 19.61 -17.32
N GLU A 64 -5.82 19.71 -17.77
CA GLU A 64 -5.47 19.63 -19.19
C GLU A 64 -5.79 18.27 -19.83
N LEU A 65 -5.76 17.19 -19.03
CA LEU A 65 -6.18 15.87 -19.50
C LEU A 65 -7.70 15.80 -19.70
N ILE A 66 -8.49 16.38 -18.79
CA ILE A 66 -9.95 16.33 -18.87
C ILE A 66 -10.52 17.23 -19.96
N GLU A 67 -9.81 18.30 -20.31
CA GLU A 67 -10.19 19.22 -21.39
C GLU A 67 -9.87 18.69 -22.79
N TRP A 68 -9.12 17.59 -22.92
CA TRP A 68 -8.84 16.97 -24.21
C TRP A 68 -10.14 16.54 -24.91
N ASP A 69 -10.33 16.96 -26.16
CA ASP A 69 -11.54 16.67 -26.94
C ASP A 69 -11.52 15.32 -27.69
N GLY A 70 -10.42 14.57 -27.60
CA GLY A 70 -10.25 13.29 -28.29
C GLY A 70 -9.52 13.39 -29.63
N THR A 71 -9.10 14.58 -30.07
CA THR A 71 -8.43 14.78 -31.36
C THR A 71 -6.91 14.65 -31.28
N GLU A 72 -6.28 14.24 -32.39
CA GLU A 72 -4.82 14.11 -32.51
C GLU A 72 -4.14 15.48 -32.50
N GLU A 73 -4.75 16.49 -33.11
CA GLU A 73 -4.25 17.85 -33.17
C GLU A 73 -4.07 18.42 -31.76
N LYS A 74 -5.07 18.24 -30.88
CA LYS A 74 -5.01 18.65 -29.49
C LYS A 74 -3.94 17.91 -28.68
N LEU A 75 -3.55 16.69 -29.06
CA LEU A 75 -2.48 15.98 -28.36
C LEU A 75 -1.10 16.61 -28.58
N ASN A 76 -0.90 17.27 -29.72
CA ASN A 76 0.39 17.84 -30.11
C ASN A 76 0.54 19.32 -29.74
N GLU A 77 -0.50 19.94 -29.18
CA GLU A 77 -0.44 21.29 -28.62
C GLU A 77 0.53 21.35 -27.43
N ILE A 78 1.40 22.35 -27.44
CA ILE A 78 2.31 22.67 -26.33
C ILE A 78 1.50 23.40 -25.26
N ILE A 79 1.57 22.89 -24.04
CA ILE A 79 0.84 23.39 -22.87
C ILE A 79 1.81 23.94 -21.85
N SER A 80 1.54 25.14 -21.36
CA SER A 80 2.31 25.74 -20.26
C SER A 80 1.62 25.47 -18.94
N LEU A 81 2.26 24.67 -18.08
CA LEU A 81 1.77 24.39 -16.73
C LEU A 81 2.39 25.38 -15.71
N PRO A 82 1.67 25.72 -14.63
CA PRO A 82 2.19 26.60 -13.58
C PRO A 82 3.38 25.94 -12.87
N GLY A 83 4.37 26.74 -12.45
CA GLY A 83 5.55 26.23 -11.74
C GLY A 83 6.58 25.52 -12.61
N ALA A 84 6.44 25.56 -13.95
CA ALA A 84 7.51 25.16 -14.85
C ALA A 84 8.77 26.00 -14.59
N ARG A 85 9.89 25.34 -14.31
CA ARG A 85 11.18 25.98 -14.05
C ARG A 85 11.74 26.56 -15.36
N GLU A 86 11.84 27.89 -15.46
CA GLU A 86 12.47 28.55 -16.60
C GLU A 86 13.97 28.19 -16.73
N ASP A 87 14.61 27.86 -15.61
CA ASP A 87 16.03 27.54 -15.48
C ASP A 87 16.37 26.06 -15.75
N ASN A 88 15.37 25.16 -15.73
CA ASN A 88 15.54 23.76 -16.09
C ASN A 88 14.33 23.29 -16.94
N PRO A 89 14.25 23.71 -18.21
CA PRO A 89 13.15 23.35 -19.08
C PRO A 89 13.11 21.83 -19.29
N PRO A 90 11.92 21.25 -19.43
CA PRO A 90 11.81 19.82 -19.69
C PRO A 90 12.48 19.49 -21.03
N GLU A 91 13.21 18.36 -21.04
CA GLU A 91 13.95 17.87 -22.20
C GLU A 91 13.06 17.67 -23.44
N PHE A 92 11.76 17.45 -23.22
CA PHE A 92 10.74 17.34 -24.26
C PHE A 92 9.69 18.46 -24.11
N PRO A 93 9.12 18.94 -25.23
CA PRO A 93 8.01 19.89 -25.18
C PRO A 93 6.87 19.33 -24.31
N THR A 94 6.27 20.17 -23.48
CA THR A 94 5.10 19.84 -22.65
C THR A 94 3.84 19.75 -23.49
N THR A 95 3.83 18.86 -24.49
CA THR A 95 2.63 18.59 -25.26
C THR A 95 1.61 17.86 -24.41
N ARG A 96 0.33 18.02 -24.73
CA ARG A 96 -0.75 17.30 -24.04
C ARG A 96 -0.54 15.78 -24.07
N ARG A 97 -0.01 15.23 -25.17
CA ARG A 97 0.43 13.82 -25.28
C ARG A 97 1.44 13.43 -24.19
N ASN A 98 2.46 14.25 -23.98
CA ASN A 98 3.49 13.98 -22.96
C ASN A 98 2.92 14.11 -21.54
N LEU A 99 1.94 15.01 -21.33
CA LEU A 99 1.23 15.11 -20.05
C LEU A 99 0.39 13.85 -19.77
N PHE A 100 -0.29 13.30 -20.78
CA PHE A 100 -1.00 12.01 -20.66
C PHE A 100 -0.06 10.87 -20.26
N LEU A 101 1.08 10.74 -20.95
CA LEU A 101 2.09 9.72 -20.64
C LEU A 101 2.62 9.88 -19.22
N ARG A 102 2.94 11.11 -18.81
CA ARG A 102 3.43 11.40 -17.46
C ARG A 102 2.39 11.06 -16.38
N ALA A 103 1.11 11.38 -16.60
CA ALA A 103 0.05 11.01 -15.66
C ALA A 103 -0.14 9.49 -15.56
N LEU A 104 -0.05 8.77 -16.69
CA LEU A 104 -0.07 7.31 -16.69
C LEU A 104 1.07 6.75 -15.86
N ASP A 105 2.30 7.23 -16.07
CA ASP A 105 3.47 6.78 -15.32
C ASP A 105 3.31 7.06 -13.82
N TYR A 106 2.90 8.27 -13.45
CA TYR A 106 2.69 8.63 -12.04
C TYR A 106 1.59 7.80 -11.39
N LEU A 107 0.43 7.67 -12.01
CA LEU A 107 -0.70 7.01 -11.39
C LEU A 107 -0.55 5.49 -11.39
N TYR A 108 -0.09 4.89 -12.49
CA TYR A 108 0.01 3.44 -12.62
C TYR A 108 1.15 2.87 -11.77
N PHE A 109 2.32 3.49 -11.78
CA PHE A 109 3.45 3.05 -10.96
C PHE A 109 3.10 3.10 -9.46
N HIS A 110 2.56 4.23 -9.01
CA HIS A 110 2.23 4.42 -7.59
C HIS A 110 0.93 3.73 -7.17
N GLN A 111 0.13 3.22 -8.11
CA GLN A 111 -0.98 2.34 -7.75
C GLN A 111 -0.49 1.03 -7.14
N ALA A 112 0.72 0.56 -7.50
CA ALA A 112 1.28 -0.72 -7.04
C ALA A 112 0.25 -1.86 -7.16
N SER A 113 -0.33 -2.02 -8.36
CA SER A 113 -1.42 -2.97 -8.62
C SER A 113 -0.99 -4.43 -8.49
N GLU A 114 -1.97 -5.31 -8.25
CA GLU A 114 -1.79 -6.78 -8.15
C GLU A 114 -1.04 -7.39 -9.36
N SER A 115 -1.09 -6.75 -10.53
CA SER A 115 -0.31 -7.17 -11.71
C SER A 115 1.22 -7.07 -11.56
N LEU A 116 1.72 -6.45 -10.48
CA LEU A 116 3.13 -6.36 -10.10
C LEU A 116 3.46 -7.25 -8.88
N GLU A 117 2.59 -8.22 -8.56
CA GLU A 117 2.73 -9.13 -7.43
C GLU A 117 4.15 -9.74 -7.34
N GLY A 118 4.73 -9.63 -6.15
CA GLY A 118 6.09 -10.05 -5.81
C GLY A 118 7.13 -8.92 -5.75
N TYR A 119 6.87 -7.75 -6.35
CA TYR A 119 7.85 -6.65 -6.41
C TYR A 119 7.39 -5.33 -5.79
N LEU A 120 6.09 -5.00 -5.86
CA LEU A 120 5.53 -3.72 -5.37
C LEU A 120 4.20 -3.97 -4.65
N GLN A 121 4.09 -3.53 -3.39
CA GLN A 121 2.85 -3.59 -2.61
C GLN A 121 2.49 -2.18 -2.12
N GLN A 122 1.19 -1.84 -2.12
CA GLN A 122 0.72 -0.53 -1.67
C GLN A 122 1.18 -0.24 -0.23
N GLN A 123 1.15 -1.25 0.63
CA GLN A 123 1.49 -1.17 2.05
C GLN A 123 2.98 -0.97 2.33
N THR A 124 3.85 -1.26 1.36
CA THR A 124 5.31 -1.21 1.53
C THR A 124 5.96 -0.08 0.73
N LEU A 125 5.19 0.58 -0.14
CA LEU A 125 5.72 1.59 -1.05
C LEU A 125 6.42 2.74 -0.32
N LEU A 126 5.79 3.28 0.73
CA LEU A 126 6.32 4.38 1.53
C LEU A 126 7.18 3.95 2.73
N GLN A 127 7.49 2.66 2.87
CA GLN A 127 8.35 2.23 3.96
C GLN A 127 9.74 2.85 3.87
N LYS A 128 10.37 3.03 5.02
CA LYS A 128 11.77 3.45 5.11
C LYS A 128 12.65 2.53 4.26
N ASP A 129 13.51 3.12 3.44
CA ASP A 129 14.40 2.42 2.51
C ASP A 129 13.64 1.53 1.48
N GLY A 130 12.34 1.76 1.33
CA GLY A 130 11.47 1.08 0.38
C GLY A 130 11.76 1.47 -1.07
N VAL A 131 10.80 1.13 -1.94
CA VAL A 131 10.92 1.29 -3.40
C VAL A 131 10.50 2.68 -3.89
N PHE A 132 9.87 3.49 -3.04
CA PHE A 132 9.59 4.89 -3.38
C PHE A 132 10.86 5.73 -3.44
N GLU A 133 11.12 6.33 -4.60
CA GLU A 133 12.25 7.22 -4.83
C GLU A 133 11.81 8.44 -5.64
N SER A 134 12.27 9.63 -5.27
CA SER A 134 11.89 10.87 -5.92
C SER A 134 13.12 11.73 -6.20
N GLU A 135 12.94 12.89 -6.84
CA GLU A 135 13.98 13.92 -6.93
C GLU A 135 14.50 14.37 -5.56
N GLN A 136 13.70 14.20 -4.52
CA GLN A 136 14.09 14.52 -3.14
C GLN A 136 14.85 13.37 -2.45
N GLY A 137 15.02 12.24 -3.12
CA GLY A 137 15.62 11.02 -2.59
C GLY A 137 14.59 9.99 -2.15
N LYS A 138 15.07 8.99 -1.41
CA LYS A 138 14.28 7.90 -0.82
C LYS A 138 13.64 8.30 0.50
N ILE A 139 12.61 7.56 0.90
CA ILE A 139 12.02 7.70 2.24
C ILE A 139 13.04 7.27 3.30
N VAL A 140 13.32 8.16 4.25
CA VAL A 140 14.25 7.94 5.37
C VAL A 140 13.54 7.75 6.69
N HIS A 141 12.34 8.31 6.84
CA HIS A 141 11.47 8.14 8.00
C HIS A 141 10.05 7.80 7.56
N HIS A 142 9.45 6.85 8.26
CA HIS A 142 8.10 6.36 8.01
C HIS A 142 7.43 6.03 9.35
N PHE A 143 6.19 6.45 9.50
CA PHE A 143 5.34 6.15 10.65
C PHE A 143 3.96 5.73 10.15
N VAL A 144 3.39 4.72 10.81
CA VAL A 144 2.06 4.24 10.51
C VAL A 144 1.30 3.90 11.79
N ALA A 145 0.08 4.41 11.90
CA ALA A 145 -0.88 4.05 12.94
C ALA A 145 -2.07 3.36 12.28
N ALA A 146 -2.31 2.09 12.63
CA ALA A 146 -3.41 1.30 12.08
C ALA A 146 -4.29 0.71 13.19
N GLY A 147 -5.57 0.55 12.92
CA GLY A 147 -6.53 -0.02 13.87
C GLY A 147 -7.93 0.55 13.71
N SER A 148 -8.81 0.23 14.66
CA SER A 148 -10.14 0.81 14.75
C SER A 148 -10.14 2.01 15.68
N PHE A 149 -10.29 3.20 15.10
CA PHE A 149 -10.17 4.47 15.79
C PHE A 149 -11.51 5.16 15.97
N SER A 150 -11.70 5.78 17.13
CA SER A 150 -12.73 6.81 17.28
C SER A 150 -12.25 8.14 16.68
N PHE A 151 -13.16 9.07 16.51
CA PHE A 151 -12.83 10.46 16.16
C PHE A 151 -11.74 11.07 17.07
N ASN A 152 -11.86 10.88 18.40
CA ASN A 152 -10.89 11.43 19.36
C ASN A 152 -9.50 10.81 19.21
N ASP A 153 -9.43 9.50 18.93
CA ASP A 153 -8.13 8.83 18.74
C ASP A 153 -7.43 9.35 17.48
N ILE A 154 -8.19 9.63 16.41
CA ILE A 154 -7.64 10.28 15.20
C ILE A 154 -7.18 11.69 15.53
N GLU A 155 -7.96 12.47 16.28
CA GLU A 155 -7.57 13.83 16.69
C GLU A 155 -6.29 13.86 17.53
N GLU A 156 -6.05 12.85 18.37
CA GLU A 156 -4.80 12.68 19.12
C GLU A 156 -3.61 12.38 18.19
N LEU A 157 -3.82 11.65 17.10
CA LEU A 157 -2.79 11.32 16.09
C LEU A 157 -2.50 12.47 15.10
N LEU A 158 -3.28 13.55 15.13
CA LEU A 158 -3.05 14.75 14.31
C LEU A 158 -2.15 15.76 15.06
N ASP A 159 -0.89 15.89 14.63
CA ASP A 159 0.12 16.82 15.18
C ASP A 159 0.53 17.89 14.14
N GLU A 160 0.00 19.09 14.31
CA GLU A 160 0.23 20.24 13.41
C GLU A 160 1.72 20.58 13.20
N LYS A 161 2.60 20.28 14.18
CA LYS A 161 4.05 20.55 14.06
C LYS A 161 4.76 19.56 13.15
N ILE A 162 4.26 18.33 13.08
CA ILE A 162 4.79 17.31 12.17
C ILE A 162 4.18 17.48 10.78
N PHE A 163 2.86 17.68 10.72
CA PHE A 163 2.12 17.76 9.46
C PHE A 163 2.34 19.06 8.67
N SER A 164 2.89 20.11 9.29
CA SER A 164 3.32 21.34 8.61
C SER A 164 4.64 21.21 7.84
N LYS A 165 5.33 20.06 7.95
CA LYS A 165 6.61 19.80 7.28
C LYS A 165 6.40 19.12 5.91
N GLU A 166 7.51 18.87 5.21
CA GLU A 166 7.54 18.15 3.93
C GLU A 166 7.33 16.63 4.16
N VAL A 167 6.08 16.25 4.41
CA VAL A 167 5.64 14.87 4.68
C VAL A 167 4.53 14.46 3.72
N ILE A 168 4.58 13.22 3.24
CA ILE A 168 3.46 12.56 2.54
C ILE A 168 2.53 11.99 3.61
N CYS A 169 1.24 12.27 3.52
CA CYS A 169 0.25 11.76 4.47
C CYS A 169 -0.92 11.09 3.75
N LEU A 170 -1.12 9.81 4.03
CA LEU A 170 -2.16 8.98 3.45
C LEU A 170 -3.08 8.41 4.52
N ILE A 171 -4.29 8.07 4.08
CA ILE A 171 -5.25 7.31 4.87
C ILE A 171 -5.67 6.12 4.04
N TYR A 172 -5.45 4.91 4.57
CA TYR A 172 -5.96 3.69 3.95
C TYR A 172 -7.21 3.20 4.68
N MET A 173 -8.16 2.73 3.88
CA MET A 173 -9.41 2.11 4.28
C MET A 173 -9.55 0.79 3.50
N ASP A 174 -10.58 0.02 3.80
CA ASP A 174 -10.79 -1.33 3.24
C ASP A 174 -10.69 -1.36 1.69
N THR A 175 -11.31 -0.40 1.01
CA THR A 175 -11.37 -0.37 -0.46
C THR A 175 -10.98 0.98 -1.06
N HIS A 176 -10.33 1.86 -0.29
CA HIS A 176 -10.04 3.23 -0.74
C HIS A 176 -8.81 3.81 -0.04
N ALA A 177 -8.15 4.72 -0.74
CA ALA A 177 -7.08 5.55 -0.18
C ALA A 177 -7.41 7.04 -0.40
N CYS A 178 -7.11 7.83 0.62
CA CYS A 178 -7.19 9.29 0.60
C CYS A 178 -5.85 9.88 1.02
N ALA A 179 -5.72 11.19 0.86
CA ALA A 179 -4.59 11.95 1.40
C ALA A 179 -5.09 13.15 2.21
N PHE A 180 -4.21 13.69 3.04
CA PHE A 180 -4.43 14.95 3.73
C PHE A 180 -3.13 15.72 3.88
N ARG A 181 -3.21 17.00 4.23
CA ARG A 181 -2.04 17.83 4.55
C ARG A 181 -2.41 18.91 5.56
N TYR A 182 -1.40 19.51 6.18
CA TYR A 182 -1.55 20.71 6.99
C TYR A 182 -0.63 21.79 6.45
N ALA A 183 -1.19 22.94 6.08
CA ALA A 183 -0.45 24.06 5.53
C ALA A 183 -1.18 25.36 5.82
N GLU A 184 -0.44 26.45 6.00
CA GLU A 184 -1.02 27.79 6.25
C GLU A 184 -2.02 27.81 7.42
N ASP A 185 -1.70 27.06 8.48
CA ASP A 185 -2.53 26.85 9.67
C ASP A 185 -3.91 26.23 9.38
N ARG A 186 -4.04 25.50 8.27
CA ARG A 186 -5.27 24.82 7.86
C ARG A 186 -5.02 23.39 7.44
N TRP A 187 -6.04 22.58 7.64
CA TRP A 187 -6.08 21.18 7.27
C TRP A 187 -6.78 21.01 5.92
N PHE A 188 -6.21 20.21 5.02
CA PHE A 188 -6.78 19.91 3.71
C PHE A 188 -6.95 18.40 3.56
N PHE A 189 -8.15 17.97 3.18
CA PHE A 189 -8.50 16.58 2.94
C PHE A 189 -8.74 16.36 1.46
N TYR A 190 -8.11 15.33 0.89
CA TYR A 190 -8.25 14.97 -0.51
C TYR A 190 -8.81 13.55 -0.65
N ASP A 191 -9.97 13.46 -1.28
CA ASP A 191 -10.61 12.21 -1.67
C ASP A 191 -10.62 12.12 -3.20
N PRO A 192 -9.83 11.20 -3.81
CA PRO A 192 -9.78 11.06 -5.27
C PRO A 192 -11.15 10.88 -5.93
N ASN A 193 -12.13 10.29 -5.23
CA ASN A 193 -13.49 10.11 -5.76
C ASN A 193 -14.33 11.39 -5.81
N LYS A 194 -14.00 12.40 -5.02
CA LYS A 194 -14.74 13.67 -5.00
C LYS A 194 -14.13 14.69 -5.95
N GLY A 195 -12.84 14.56 -6.25
CA GLY A 195 -12.05 15.70 -6.70
C GLY A 195 -12.00 16.77 -5.61
N LYS A 196 -11.24 17.84 -5.86
CA LYS A 196 -11.01 19.02 -4.99
C LYS A 196 -10.51 18.72 -3.57
N GLU A 197 -9.86 19.72 -2.98
CA GLU A 197 -9.53 19.71 -1.57
C GLU A 197 -10.71 20.22 -0.73
N GLU A 198 -10.90 19.61 0.44
CA GLU A 198 -11.78 20.13 1.48
C GLU A 198 -10.94 20.73 2.61
N GLU A 199 -11.27 21.95 3.01
CA GLU A 199 -10.49 22.72 3.96
C GLU A 199 -11.15 22.77 5.35
N TYR A 200 -10.33 22.67 6.38
CA TYR A 200 -10.77 22.72 7.77
C TYR A 200 -9.80 23.57 8.60
N SER A 201 -10.33 24.54 9.35
CA SER A 201 -9.54 25.39 10.25
C SER A 201 -9.26 24.77 11.62
N ARG A 202 -9.90 23.64 11.95
CA ARG A 202 -9.76 22.98 13.25
C ARG A 202 -9.37 21.54 13.06
N LYS A 203 -8.39 21.10 13.85
CA LYS A 203 -7.97 19.70 13.94
C LYS A 203 -9.14 18.73 14.17
N SER A 204 -10.06 19.09 15.07
CA SER A 204 -11.29 18.33 15.34
C SER A 204 -12.17 18.13 14.09
N ASN A 205 -12.22 19.11 13.19
CA ASN A 205 -13.02 18.97 11.98
C ASN A 205 -12.36 18.03 10.98
N MET A 206 -11.03 18.12 10.86
CA MET A 206 -10.24 17.20 10.04
C MET A 206 -10.35 15.76 10.55
N ALA A 207 -10.13 15.50 11.84
CA ALA A 207 -10.26 14.17 12.40
C ALA A 207 -11.69 13.60 12.23
N ASN A 208 -12.73 14.42 12.37
CA ASN A 208 -14.11 13.99 12.12
C ASN A 208 -14.31 13.67 10.63
N ARG A 209 -13.69 14.43 9.73
CA ARG A 209 -13.75 14.16 8.30
C ARG A 209 -13.09 12.83 7.93
N ILE A 210 -11.90 12.56 8.47
CA ILE A 210 -11.18 11.29 8.30
C ILE A 210 -12.05 10.13 8.80
N TRP A 211 -12.55 10.23 10.04
CA TRP A 211 -13.42 9.23 10.65
C TRP A 211 -14.69 8.95 9.84
N ALA A 212 -15.39 10.00 9.42
CA ALA A 212 -16.63 9.87 8.65
C ALA A 212 -16.38 9.27 7.26
N THR A 213 -15.24 9.58 6.65
CA THR A 213 -14.84 9.02 5.36
C THR A 213 -14.51 7.54 5.49
N ALA A 214 -13.73 7.15 6.50
CA ALA A 214 -13.45 5.75 6.80
C ALA A 214 -14.74 4.96 7.06
N LYS A 215 -15.67 5.51 7.87
CA LYS A 215 -16.97 4.87 8.12
C LYS A 215 -17.77 4.66 6.83
N ARG A 216 -17.76 5.63 5.91
CA ARG A 216 -18.41 5.52 4.60
C ARG A 216 -17.81 4.39 3.76
N TYR A 217 -16.48 4.34 3.64
CA TYR A 217 -15.80 3.35 2.79
C TYR A 217 -15.75 1.96 3.39
N ASN A 218 -15.69 1.83 4.72
CA ASN A 218 -15.74 0.55 5.42
C ASN A 218 -17.15 0.01 5.59
N GLY A 219 -18.19 0.78 5.23
CA GLY A 219 -19.59 0.40 5.42
C GLY A 219 -20.03 0.48 6.88
N ASN A 220 -21.33 0.66 7.10
CA ASN A 220 -21.91 0.81 8.43
C ASN A 220 -21.98 -0.50 9.25
N GLU A 221 -21.57 -1.63 8.68
CA GLU A 221 -21.77 -2.97 9.25
C GLU A 221 -20.55 -3.49 10.04
N PHE A 222 -19.37 -2.89 9.88
CA PHE A 222 -18.10 -3.44 10.38
C PHE A 222 -17.41 -2.54 11.41
N GLY A 223 -18.06 -2.31 12.57
CA GLY A 223 -17.42 -1.65 13.72
C GLY A 223 -18.38 -1.24 14.83
N PRO A 224 -17.88 -0.93 16.06
CA PRO A 224 -18.65 -0.21 17.06
C PRO A 224 -19.21 1.08 16.44
N SER A 225 -20.44 1.47 16.78
CA SER A 225 -21.17 2.57 16.11
C SER A 225 -20.41 3.91 16.03
N ASN A 226 -19.39 4.10 16.87
CA ASN A 226 -18.54 5.27 17.01
C ASN A 226 -17.05 5.08 16.60
N ARG A 227 -16.65 3.95 15.99
CA ARG A 227 -15.26 3.68 15.57
C ARG A 227 -15.20 3.23 14.10
N SER A 228 -14.05 3.40 13.46
CA SER A 228 -13.82 2.91 12.10
C SER A 228 -12.37 2.45 11.90
N SER A 229 -12.19 1.38 11.13
CA SER A 229 -10.89 0.78 10.84
C SER A 229 -10.16 1.57 9.76
N LEU A 230 -8.97 2.09 10.04
CA LEU A 230 -8.16 2.76 9.02
C LEU A 230 -6.67 2.61 9.36
N SER A 231 -5.80 3.03 8.44
CA SER A 231 -4.43 3.39 8.77
C SER A 231 -4.16 4.84 8.39
N ILE A 232 -3.34 5.51 9.19
CA ILE A 232 -2.73 6.81 8.91
C ILE A 232 -1.25 6.52 8.65
N ASP A 233 -0.81 6.78 7.43
CA ASP A 233 0.54 6.49 6.95
C ASP A 233 1.24 7.81 6.61
N ILE A 234 2.44 7.99 7.14
CA ILE A 234 3.21 9.22 7.06
C ILE A 234 4.64 8.88 6.69
N ALA A 235 5.17 9.53 5.66
CA ALA A 235 6.52 9.28 5.18
C ALA A 235 7.22 10.57 4.76
N THR A 236 8.55 10.57 4.85
CA THR A 236 9.37 11.70 4.41
C THR A 236 10.79 11.28 4.02
N TRP A 237 11.38 12.06 3.12
CA TRP A 237 12.80 12.04 2.74
C TRP A 237 13.67 12.98 3.60
N LYS A 238 13.06 13.76 4.50
CA LYS A 238 13.78 14.72 5.36
C LYS A 238 14.31 14.04 6.62
N GLN A 239 15.61 14.15 6.85
CA GLN A 239 16.28 13.47 7.97
C GLN A 239 15.98 14.09 9.35
N ASP A 240 15.60 15.36 9.40
CA ASP A 240 15.41 16.16 10.62
C ASP A 240 13.98 16.09 11.20
N ILE A 241 13.13 15.24 10.63
CA ILE A 241 11.76 15.03 11.12
C ILE A 241 11.75 13.85 12.10
N ASP A 242 11.29 14.12 13.32
CA ASP A 242 11.12 13.12 14.36
C ASP A 242 9.64 12.72 14.53
N PHE A 243 9.34 11.43 14.34
CA PHE A 243 8.01 10.84 14.53
C PHE A 243 7.81 10.20 15.91
N SER A 244 8.75 10.35 16.84
CA SER A 244 8.63 9.85 18.21
C SER A 244 7.36 10.33 18.94
N PRO A 245 6.91 11.61 18.79
CA PRO A 245 5.66 12.06 19.41
C PRO A 245 4.42 11.27 18.95
N LEU A 246 4.32 10.99 17.64
CA LEU A 246 3.22 10.18 17.09
C LEU A 246 3.32 8.72 17.52
N SER A 247 4.55 8.21 17.61
CA SER A 247 4.82 6.86 18.11
C SER A 247 4.37 6.71 19.56
N GLU A 248 4.64 7.69 20.42
CA GLU A 248 4.19 7.70 21.81
C GLU A 248 2.66 7.73 21.92
N VAL A 249 1.98 8.55 21.10
CA VAL A 249 0.51 8.58 21.06
C VAL A 249 -0.03 7.21 20.65
N TYR A 250 0.50 6.61 19.58
CA TYR A 250 0.01 5.33 19.10
C TYR A 250 0.28 4.18 20.07
N THR A 251 1.47 4.12 20.68
CA THR A 251 1.78 3.16 21.75
C THR A 251 0.84 3.34 22.94
N ASN A 252 0.54 4.58 23.35
CA ASN A 252 -0.46 4.85 24.39
C ASN A 252 -1.85 4.32 24.03
N LEU A 253 -2.27 4.44 22.77
CA LEU A 253 -3.54 3.87 22.31
C LEU A 253 -3.51 2.34 22.38
N ILE A 254 -2.40 1.70 21.99
CA ILE A 254 -2.21 0.24 22.07
C ILE A 254 -2.30 -0.23 23.52
N ASP A 255 -1.59 0.42 24.43
CA ASP A 255 -1.52 -0.01 25.82
C ASP A 255 -2.83 0.23 26.59
N LYS A 256 -3.50 1.36 26.34
CA LYS A 256 -4.68 1.78 27.12
C LYS A 256 -6.00 1.31 26.51
N LYS A 257 -6.05 1.12 25.19
CA LYS A 257 -7.28 0.80 24.45
C LYS A 257 -7.10 -0.37 23.46
N PRO A 258 -6.44 -1.49 23.83
CA PRO A 258 -6.13 -2.56 22.88
C PRO A 258 -7.37 -3.24 22.29
N ILE A 259 -8.42 -3.44 23.11
CA ILE A 259 -9.70 -4.04 22.67
C ILE A 259 -10.37 -3.18 21.60
N ASP A 260 -10.32 -1.88 21.79
CA ASP A 260 -10.92 -0.89 20.91
C ASP A 260 -10.20 -0.83 19.57
N LEU A 261 -8.85 -0.88 19.58
CA LEU A 261 -8.04 -0.88 18.37
C LEU A 261 -8.22 -2.13 17.51
N VAL A 262 -8.33 -3.31 18.12
CA VAL A 262 -8.52 -4.56 17.36
C VAL A 262 -9.99 -4.83 17.00
N GLY A 263 -10.92 -3.98 17.44
CA GLY A 263 -12.35 -4.13 17.22
C GLY A 263 -12.75 -4.03 15.75
N GLY A 264 -13.83 -4.72 15.36
CA GLY A 264 -14.27 -4.77 13.97
C GLY A 264 -13.17 -5.35 13.07
N THR A 265 -12.81 -4.62 12.01
CA THR A 265 -11.69 -4.94 11.10
C THR A 265 -10.39 -4.21 11.47
N GLY A 266 -10.27 -3.67 12.69
CA GLY A 266 -9.07 -2.97 13.14
C GLY A 266 -7.83 -3.85 13.12
N LEU A 267 -7.96 -5.13 13.48
CA LEU A 267 -6.86 -6.10 13.39
C LEU A 267 -6.39 -6.33 11.94
N HIS A 268 -7.30 -6.31 10.96
CA HIS A 268 -6.97 -6.40 9.54
C HIS A 268 -6.05 -5.25 9.12
N MET A 269 -6.40 -4.03 9.52
CA MET A 269 -5.57 -2.85 9.23
C MET A 269 -4.21 -2.95 9.91
N MET A 270 -4.15 -3.42 11.16
CA MET A 270 -2.89 -3.59 11.88
C MET A 270 -2.00 -4.66 11.24
N ALA A 271 -2.54 -5.81 10.86
CA ALA A 271 -1.78 -6.86 10.19
C ALA A 271 -1.23 -6.39 8.82
N CYS A 272 -2.02 -5.60 8.10
CA CYS A 272 -1.69 -5.12 6.75
C CYS A 272 -0.66 -3.97 6.76
N TYR A 273 -0.85 -2.98 7.64
CA TYR A 273 -0.09 -1.72 7.60
C TYR A 273 0.86 -1.53 8.78
N ALA A 274 0.58 -2.12 9.95
CA ALA A 274 1.41 -1.97 11.15
C ALA A 274 1.81 -3.33 11.77
N PRO A 275 2.34 -4.31 10.99
CA PRO A 275 2.59 -5.66 11.47
C PRO A 275 3.58 -5.72 12.64
N ALA A 276 4.49 -4.74 12.73
CA ALA A 276 5.46 -4.61 13.82
C ALA A 276 4.81 -4.40 15.20
N GLN A 277 3.52 -4.03 15.27
CA GLN A 277 2.78 -3.88 16.54
C GLN A 277 2.11 -5.17 17.03
N LEU A 278 2.03 -6.21 16.19
CA LEU A 278 1.41 -7.48 16.56
C LEU A 278 2.08 -8.15 17.78
N PRO A 279 3.42 -8.18 17.93
CA PRO A 279 4.08 -8.68 19.15
C PRO A 279 3.58 -8.03 20.45
N ASN A 280 3.36 -6.71 20.44
CA ASN A 280 2.88 -5.98 21.60
C ASN A 280 1.45 -6.41 21.94
N LEU A 281 0.58 -6.55 20.93
CA LEU A 281 -0.77 -7.08 21.12
C LEU A 281 -0.77 -8.52 21.63
N PHE A 282 0.14 -9.37 21.16
CA PHE A 282 0.25 -10.75 21.67
C PHE A 282 0.64 -10.76 23.16
N THR A 283 1.59 -9.92 23.54
CA THR A 283 2.04 -9.77 24.93
C THR A 283 0.89 -9.27 25.82
N LEU A 284 0.14 -8.27 25.36
CA LEU A 284 -1.06 -7.79 26.07
C LEU A 284 -2.13 -8.88 26.18
N ALA A 285 -2.37 -9.65 25.11
CA ALA A 285 -3.36 -10.73 25.09
C ALA A 285 -2.96 -11.92 25.98
N GLU A 286 -1.66 -12.15 26.19
CA GLU A 286 -1.14 -13.13 27.15
C GLU A 286 -1.46 -12.70 28.59
N ASN A 287 -1.23 -11.42 28.90
CA ASN A 287 -1.32 -10.88 30.25
C ASN A 287 -2.74 -10.50 30.70
N ASP A 288 -3.63 -10.18 29.77
CA ASP A 288 -5.03 -9.85 30.04
C ASP A 288 -5.97 -10.89 29.40
N THR A 289 -6.57 -11.72 30.24
CA THR A 289 -7.51 -12.77 29.79
C THR A 289 -8.76 -12.20 29.10
N TYR A 290 -9.23 -11.01 29.48
CA TYR A 290 -10.38 -10.38 28.84
C TYR A 290 -10.00 -9.87 27.46
N PHE A 291 -8.88 -9.16 27.34
CA PHE A 291 -8.36 -8.74 26.05
C PHE A 291 -8.03 -9.96 25.16
N GLY A 292 -7.38 -11.00 25.66
CA GLY A 292 -7.08 -12.22 24.89
C GLY A 292 -8.31 -12.86 24.25
N LYS A 293 -9.47 -12.87 24.94
CA LYS A 293 -10.74 -13.33 24.36
C LYS A 293 -11.25 -12.43 23.24
N LYS A 294 -11.10 -11.11 23.38
CA LYS A 294 -11.47 -10.11 22.37
C LYS A 294 -10.54 -10.20 21.17
N PHE A 295 -9.24 -10.31 21.39
CA PHE A 295 -8.23 -10.55 20.36
C PHE A 295 -8.54 -11.81 19.54
N ALA A 296 -8.87 -12.93 20.21
CA ALA A 296 -9.31 -14.15 19.53
C ALA A 296 -10.62 -13.99 18.74
N ALA A 297 -11.48 -13.06 19.12
CA ALA A 297 -12.67 -12.73 18.35
C ALA A 297 -12.31 -11.91 17.11
N SER A 298 -11.38 -10.96 17.22
CA SER A 298 -10.89 -10.17 16.09
C SER A 298 -10.17 -11.02 15.04
N LEU A 299 -9.45 -12.07 15.47
CA LEU A 299 -8.85 -13.06 14.55
C LEU A 299 -9.90 -13.80 13.71
N ALA A 300 -11.12 -13.96 14.25
CA ALA A 300 -12.25 -14.58 13.56
C ALA A 300 -13.13 -13.59 12.79
N ALA A 301 -12.99 -12.30 13.07
CA ALA A 301 -13.83 -11.28 12.46
C ALA A 301 -13.53 -11.21 10.96
N LYS A 302 -14.59 -11.17 10.15
CA LYS A 302 -14.48 -11.07 8.71
C LYS A 302 -14.61 -9.61 8.25
N ASP A 303 -13.85 -9.24 7.23
CA ASP A 303 -14.07 -8.02 6.48
C ASP A 303 -15.10 -8.25 5.35
N LYS A 304 -15.29 -7.23 4.50
CA LYS A 304 -16.23 -7.27 3.38
C LYS A 304 -15.89 -8.30 2.31
N ASN A 305 -14.63 -8.70 2.23
CA ASN A 305 -14.13 -9.71 1.31
C ASN A 305 -14.14 -11.10 1.97
N GLU A 306 -14.84 -11.24 3.10
CA GLU A 306 -14.93 -12.45 3.92
C GLU A 306 -13.57 -12.89 4.50
N LYS A 307 -12.55 -12.02 4.47
CA LYS A 307 -11.22 -12.31 5.00
C LYS A 307 -11.17 -12.07 6.50
N THR A 308 -10.61 -13.03 7.20
CA THR A 308 -10.46 -13.02 8.65
C THR A 308 -9.20 -12.28 9.09
N GLY A 309 -9.18 -11.79 10.32
CA GLY A 309 -7.96 -11.19 10.89
C GLY A 309 -6.76 -12.15 10.88
N LEU A 310 -7.00 -13.46 11.00
CA LEU A 310 -5.94 -14.47 10.87
C LEU A 310 -5.43 -14.61 9.42
N GLU A 311 -6.30 -14.62 8.41
CA GLU A 311 -5.89 -14.59 6.99
C GLU A 311 -5.04 -13.35 6.68
N MET A 312 -5.40 -12.19 7.26
CA MET A 312 -4.61 -10.97 7.09
C MET A 312 -3.21 -11.08 7.71
N ILE A 313 -3.07 -11.71 8.89
CA ILE A 313 -1.75 -11.98 9.49
C ILE A 313 -0.96 -12.97 8.63
N LEU A 314 -1.60 -14.05 8.13
CA LEU A 314 -0.95 -15.01 7.25
C LEU A 314 -0.38 -14.34 5.99
N ARG A 315 -1.13 -13.42 5.40
CA ARG A 315 -0.75 -12.73 4.17
C ARG A 315 0.31 -11.65 4.37
N TYR A 316 0.17 -10.81 5.40
CA TYR A 316 0.95 -9.57 5.53
C TYR A 316 1.96 -9.58 6.69
N ALA A 317 1.83 -10.51 7.64
CA ALA A 317 2.73 -10.65 8.78
C ALA A 317 3.08 -12.13 9.07
N PRO A 318 3.53 -12.91 8.07
CA PRO A 318 3.78 -14.34 8.24
C PRO A 318 4.89 -14.63 9.27
N ASP A 319 5.83 -13.68 9.45
CA ASP A 319 6.88 -13.73 10.47
C ASP A 319 6.34 -13.66 11.91
N GLN A 320 5.10 -13.18 12.09
CA GLN A 320 4.44 -13.06 13.40
C GLN A 320 3.66 -14.31 13.82
N LEU A 321 3.55 -15.30 12.93
CA LEU A 321 2.79 -16.53 13.18
C LEU A 321 3.35 -17.31 14.37
N ASP A 322 4.67 -17.45 14.48
CA ASP A 322 5.29 -18.18 15.59
C ASP A 322 4.93 -17.57 16.95
N ALA A 323 4.94 -16.24 17.05
CA ALA A 323 4.54 -15.55 18.27
C ALA A 323 3.04 -15.74 18.59
N LEU A 324 2.18 -15.69 17.58
CA LEU A 324 0.74 -15.97 17.72
C LEU A 324 0.48 -17.42 18.19
N PHE A 325 1.24 -18.38 17.67
CA PHE A 325 1.14 -19.78 18.06
C PHE A 325 1.66 -20.05 19.47
N ARG A 326 2.75 -19.38 19.88
CA ARG A 326 3.22 -19.41 21.26
C ARG A 326 2.17 -18.84 22.21
N LEU A 327 1.51 -17.73 21.88
CA LEU A 327 0.38 -17.19 22.65
C LEU A 327 -0.74 -18.23 22.79
N ALA A 328 -1.10 -18.90 21.70
CA ALA A 328 -2.14 -19.92 21.73
C ALA A 328 -1.78 -21.09 22.66
N SER A 329 -0.53 -21.54 22.68
CA SER A 329 -0.10 -22.63 23.56
C SER A 329 -0.22 -22.34 25.07
N LYS A 330 -0.28 -21.06 25.46
CA LYS A 330 -0.33 -20.64 26.87
C LYS A 330 -1.74 -20.40 27.41
N ASN A 331 -2.75 -20.33 26.55
CA ASN A 331 -4.12 -20.00 26.94
C ASN A 331 -5.12 -20.98 26.32
N GLU A 332 -5.57 -21.98 27.09
CA GLU A 332 -6.42 -23.09 26.61
C GLU A 332 -7.71 -22.62 25.91
N LYS A 333 -8.34 -21.52 26.38
CA LYS A 333 -9.56 -20.98 25.74
C LYS A 333 -9.24 -20.27 24.42
N PHE A 334 -8.10 -19.58 24.37
CA PHE A 334 -7.59 -18.98 23.13
C PHE A 334 -7.20 -20.06 22.13
N GLN A 335 -6.48 -21.09 22.58
CA GLN A 335 -6.09 -22.29 21.85
C GLN A 335 -7.27 -22.95 21.14
N ILE A 336 -8.36 -23.25 21.85
CA ILE A 336 -9.54 -23.90 21.26
C ILE A 336 -10.14 -23.04 20.15
N LYS A 337 -10.19 -21.72 20.35
CA LYS A 337 -10.75 -20.78 19.37
C LYS A 337 -9.84 -20.64 18.15
N MET A 338 -8.53 -20.56 18.35
CA MET A 338 -7.53 -20.54 17.28
C MET A 338 -7.53 -21.83 16.48
N ALA A 339 -7.51 -22.98 17.14
CA ALA A 339 -7.49 -24.26 16.46
C ALA A 339 -8.77 -24.46 15.60
N ARG A 340 -9.94 -23.99 16.06
CA ARG A 340 -11.16 -23.94 15.24
C ARG A 340 -11.03 -23.00 14.04
N LEU A 341 -10.41 -21.83 14.21
CA LEU A 341 -10.16 -20.90 13.10
C LEU A 341 -9.22 -21.50 12.05
N PHE A 342 -8.16 -22.17 12.46
CA PHE A 342 -7.24 -22.86 11.55
C PHE A 342 -7.92 -23.99 10.78
N ILE A 343 -8.78 -24.76 11.44
CA ILE A 343 -9.59 -25.80 10.77
C ILE A 343 -10.54 -25.15 9.74
N PHE A 344 -11.13 -24.00 10.06
CA PHE A 344 -12.11 -23.31 9.21
C PHE A 344 -11.50 -22.57 8.01
N ILE A 345 -10.40 -21.84 8.21
CA ILE A 345 -9.65 -21.17 7.13
C ILE A 345 -8.99 -22.22 6.22
N GLY A 346 -8.77 -23.42 6.76
CA GLY A 346 -8.38 -24.60 6.02
C GLY A 346 -6.91 -24.56 5.64
N LEU A 347 -6.35 -25.75 5.55
CA LEU A 347 -5.02 -26.07 5.01
C LEU A 347 -4.74 -25.51 3.61
N LYS A 348 -5.72 -24.85 2.97
CA LYS A 348 -5.69 -24.35 1.60
C LYS A 348 -4.80 -23.11 1.43
N GLU A 349 -4.85 -22.13 2.34
CA GLU A 349 -3.95 -20.95 2.27
C GLU A 349 -2.58 -21.22 2.92
N MET A 350 -2.54 -22.13 3.91
CA MET A 350 -1.30 -22.53 4.58
C MET A 350 -0.33 -23.33 3.70
N HIS A 351 -0.82 -23.98 2.65
CA HIS A 351 0.03 -24.71 1.69
C HIS A 351 0.85 -23.76 0.79
N GLU A 352 0.47 -22.49 0.70
CA GLU A 352 1.13 -21.44 -0.09
C GLU A 352 2.09 -20.59 0.76
N CYS A 353 1.93 -20.60 2.09
CA CYS A 353 2.81 -19.90 3.02
C CYS A 353 3.97 -20.82 3.46
N ALA A 354 5.22 -20.35 3.36
CA ALA A 354 6.41 -21.09 3.82
C ALA A 354 6.48 -21.16 5.36
N VAL A 355 5.61 -21.98 5.96
CA VAL A 355 5.51 -22.17 7.40
C VAL A 355 6.59 -23.15 7.89
N ASN A 356 7.34 -22.78 8.93
CA ASN A 356 8.48 -23.57 9.42
C ASN A 356 8.04 -24.85 10.19
N GLU A 357 8.96 -25.80 10.39
CA GLU A 357 8.66 -27.09 11.03
C GLU A 357 8.25 -26.99 12.51
N GLU A 358 8.73 -25.97 13.23
CA GLU A 358 8.31 -25.69 14.61
C GLU A 358 6.84 -25.25 14.62
N THR A 359 6.46 -24.36 13.70
CA THR A 359 5.08 -23.91 13.52
C THR A 359 4.14 -25.07 13.16
N LYS A 360 4.55 -25.94 12.21
CA LYS A 360 3.78 -27.15 11.85
C LYS A 360 3.57 -28.06 13.07
N THR A 361 4.61 -28.25 13.86
CA THR A 361 4.55 -29.04 15.11
C THR A 361 3.57 -28.43 16.11
N ILE A 362 3.59 -27.11 16.28
CA ILE A 362 2.64 -26.41 17.17
C ILE A 362 1.22 -26.59 16.66
N ILE A 363 0.97 -26.45 15.36
CA ILE A 363 -0.36 -26.67 14.76
C ILE A 363 -0.83 -28.11 14.99
N CYS A 364 0.00 -29.11 14.71
CA CYS A 364 -0.31 -30.50 14.98
C CYS A 364 -0.63 -30.74 16.46
N ASN A 365 0.09 -30.10 17.38
CA ASN A 365 -0.18 -30.19 18.82
C ASN A 365 -1.45 -29.45 19.24
N LEU A 366 -1.76 -28.30 18.64
CA LEU A 366 -3.00 -27.55 18.85
C LEU A 366 -4.21 -28.40 18.41
N VAL A 367 -4.12 -29.05 17.26
CA VAL A 367 -5.16 -29.95 16.74
C VAL A 367 -5.29 -31.22 17.60
N LYS A 368 -4.19 -31.81 18.06
CA LYS A 368 -4.22 -32.96 19.00
C LYS A 368 -4.86 -32.61 20.34
N ASN A 369 -4.65 -31.39 20.83
CA ASN A 369 -5.23 -30.90 22.09
C ASN A 369 -6.73 -30.55 21.98
N LEU A 370 -7.30 -30.44 20.77
CA LEU A 370 -8.75 -30.34 20.55
C LEU A 370 -9.51 -31.65 20.82
N ASN A 371 -8.84 -32.76 21.15
CA ASN A 371 -9.45 -34.07 21.46
C ASN A 371 -10.32 -34.12 22.74
N LYS A 372 -10.89 -33.00 23.19
CA LYS A 372 -12.13 -32.99 23.97
C LYS A 372 -13.27 -32.59 23.03
N PRO A 373 -14.28 -33.45 22.84
CA PRO A 373 -14.84 -33.73 21.51
C PRO A 373 -15.76 -32.63 21.01
N THR A 374 -15.52 -32.20 19.77
CA THR A 374 -16.59 -31.83 18.85
C THR A 374 -16.30 -32.61 17.57
N SER A 375 -17.03 -33.73 17.35
CA SER A 375 -17.01 -34.57 16.13
C SER A 375 -15.64 -35.19 15.75
N LEU A 376 -15.43 -36.46 16.13
CA LEU A 376 -14.19 -37.22 15.89
C LEU A 376 -13.93 -37.51 14.39
N ASP A 377 -14.98 -37.52 13.56
CA ASP A 377 -14.89 -37.93 12.15
C ASP A 377 -14.47 -36.79 11.20
N GLU A 378 -14.86 -35.54 11.48
CA GLU A 378 -14.40 -34.37 10.73
C GLU A 378 -12.92 -34.07 10.99
N LEU A 379 -12.47 -34.25 12.24
CA LEU A 379 -11.09 -34.08 12.66
C LEU A 379 -10.14 -35.14 12.08
N LYS A 380 -10.60 -36.40 11.96
CA LYS A 380 -9.83 -37.50 11.36
C LYS A 380 -9.56 -37.24 9.88
N THR A 381 -10.59 -36.85 9.14
CA THR A 381 -10.51 -36.51 7.72
C THR A 381 -9.54 -35.35 7.48
N LEU A 382 -9.49 -34.39 8.40
CA LEU A 382 -8.59 -33.23 8.33
C LEU A 382 -7.12 -33.58 8.64
N LEU A 383 -6.88 -34.44 9.63
CA LEU A 383 -5.55 -34.92 10.01
C LEU A 383 -4.94 -35.85 8.94
N ASP A 384 -5.75 -36.72 8.34
CA ASP A 384 -5.31 -37.59 7.24
C ASP A 384 -4.90 -36.79 5.98
N GLY A 385 -5.49 -35.60 5.78
CA GLY A 385 -5.08 -34.63 4.75
C GLY A 385 -3.73 -33.94 5.04
N ILE A 386 -3.36 -33.78 6.31
CA ILE A 386 -2.07 -33.21 6.74
C ILE A 386 -0.96 -34.24 6.55
N ASP A 387 -1.17 -35.48 7.00
CA ASP A 387 -0.17 -36.55 6.89
C ASP A 387 0.12 -36.95 5.43
N SER A 388 -0.87 -36.87 4.54
CA SER A 388 -0.70 -37.11 3.10
C SER A 388 0.04 -35.98 2.36
N ALA A 389 0.02 -34.74 2.88
CA ALA A 389 0.80 -33.63 2.35
C ALA A 389 2.26 -33.62 2.86
N ILE A 390 2.55 -34.31 3.97
CA ILE A 390 3.86 -34.30 4.64
C ILE A 390 4.85 -35.33 4.07
N LEU A 391 4.43 -36.36 3.32
CA LEU A 391 5.34 -37.36 2.73
C LEU A 391 4.85 -37.88 1.36
N PRO A 392 5.66 -37.92 0.26
CA PRO A 392 7.07 -37.56 0.11
C PRO A 392 7.38 -36.54 -1.03
N SER A 393 8.10 -35.47 -0.70
CA SER A 393 9.00 -34.73 -1.61
C SER A 393 10.36 -35.43 -1.78
N ARG A 394 10.34 -36.75 -1.97
CA ARG A 394 11.50 -37.55 -2.40
C ARG A 394 11.15 -38.31 -3.68
N GLY A 395 11.32 -37.63 -4.81
CA GLY A 395 11.15 -38.21 -6.14
C GLY A 395 11.67 -37.28 -7.23
N ASN A 396 12.97 -37.44 -7.56
CA ASN A 396 13.63 -37.11 -8.83
C ASN A 396 13.24 -35.80 -9.56
N PHE A 397 13.99 -34.74 -9.29
CA PHE A 397 14.23 -33.73 -10.32
C PHE A 397 15.19 -34.30 -11.37
N SER A 398 14.65 -34.87 -12.45
CA SER A 398 15.39 -35.00 -13.71
C SER A 398 15.39 -33.64 -14.41
N GLN A 399 16.58 -33.23 -14.85
CA GLN A 399 16.79 -32.10 -15.75
C GLN A 399 15.88 -32.20 -16.99
N GLY A 400 15.23 -31.10 -17.39
CA GLY A 400 14.62 -31.00 -18.71
C GLY A 400 13.38 -30.10 -18.80
N GLU A 401 13.56 -28.99 -19.52
CA GLU A 401 12.54 -28.15 -20.19
C GLU A 401 11.73 -27.15 -19.36
N ALA A 402 12.01 -25.87 -19.63
CA ALA A 402 11.17 -24.73 -19.27
C ALA A 402 9.84 -24.79 -20.05
N PRO A 403 8.69 -24.47 -19.44
CA PRO A 403 7.42 -24.44 -20.13
C PRO A 403 7.41 -23.31 -21.16
N LYS A 404 7.20 -23.66 -22.44
CA LYS A 404 6.93 -22.71 -23.52
C LYS A 404 5.59 -22.04 -23.27
N ILE A 405 5.63 -20.74 -22.94
CA ILE A 405 4.45 -19.88 -22.89
C ILE A 405 4.14 -19.45 -24.33
N SER A 406 2.93 -19.78 -24.80
CA SER A 406 2.42 -19.40 -26.12
C SER A 406 2.14 -17.90 -26.21
N ASP A 407 2.60 -17.27 -27.30
CA ASP A 407 2.56 -15.82 -27.63
C ASP A 407 1.15 -15.20 -27.82
N GLY A 408 0.16 -15.60 -27.03
CA GLY A 408 -1.24 -15.16 -27.18
C GLY A 408 -1.95 -14.69 -25.91
N SER A 409 -1.30 -14.69 -24.75
CA SER A 409 -1.92 -14.30 -23.47
C SER A 409 -1.54 -12.89 -23.04
N ALA A 410 -2.37 -12.29 -22.17
CA ALA A 410 -2.32 -10.92 -21.62
C ALA A 410 -0.93 -10.35 -21.24
N PHE A 411 0.08 -11.21 -21.08
CA PHE A 411 1.48 -10.84 -20.87
C PHE A 411 2.16 -10.11 -22.04
N GLY A 412 1.73 -10.32 -23.29
CA GLY A 412 2.32 -9.64 -24.46
C GLY A 412 1.97 -8.14 -24.55
N HIS A 413 0.81 -7.75 -24.04
CA HIS A 413 0.26 -6.40 -24.20
C HIS A 413 0.68 -5.44 -23.09
N ALA A 414 0.78 -5.93 -21.84
CA ALA A 414 1.48 -5.20 -20.77
C ALA A 414 2.93 -4.93 -21.17
N LYS A 415 3.59 -5.86 -21.86
CA LYS A 415 4.95 -5.70 -22.41
C LYS A 415 5.05 -4.60 -23.47
N CYS A 416 3.99 -4.27 -24.20
CA CYS A 416 4.03 -3.21 -25.22
C CYS A 416 4.01 -1.81 -24.59
N LEU A 417 3.16 -1.58 -23.59
CA LEU A 417 3.16 -0.34 -22.79
C LEU A 417 4.38 -0.27 -21.86
N LEU A 418 4.79 -1.40 -21.29
CA LEU A 418 6.02 -1.51 -20.49
C LEU A 418 7.29 -1.38 -21.33
N ASN A 419 7.34 -1.73 -22.62
CA ASN A 419 8.56 -1.55 -23.43
C ASN A 419 8.78 -0.09 -23.82
N ILE A 420 7.70 0.69 -24.03
CA ILE A 420 7.78 2.14 -24.24
C ILE A 420 8.32 2.84 -22.98
N SER A 421 7.96 2.35 -21.78
CA SER A 421 8.43 2.88 -20.49
C SER A 421 9.79 2.31 -20.05
N ARG A 422 10.06 1.00 -20.23
CA ARG A 422 11.28 0.29 -19.79
C ARG A 422 12.54 0.69 -20.54
N GLU A 423 12.47 0.97 -21.84
CA GLU A 423 13.65 1.37 -22.60
C GLU A 423 14.19 2.75 -22.18
N LYS A 424 13.37 3.58 -21.49
CA LYS A 424 13.81 4.85 -20.89
C LYS A 424 14.04 4.80 -19.37
N HIS A 425 13.26 4.00 -18.61
CA HIS A 425 13.29 4.08 -17.14
C HIS A 425 14.26 3.15 -16.41
N LEU A 426 14.75 2.06 -17.02
CA LEU A 426 15.74 1.20 -16.34
C LEU A 426 17.15 1.82 -16.25
N ARG A 427 17.34 3.07 -16.70
CA ARG A 427 18.60 3.81 -16.61
C ARG A 427 18.50 5.17 -15.90
N SER A 428 17.36 5.54 -15.33
CA SER A 428 17.14 6.86 -14.72
C SER A 428 16.40 6.74 -13.38
N CYS A 429 17.16 6.69 -12.29
CA CYS A 429 16.66 6.79 -10.92
C CYS A 429 16.00 8.17 -10.66
N ALA A 430 14.67 8.23 -10.75
CA ALA A 430 13.77 9.14 -10.02
C ALA A 430 12.31 8.83 -10.43
N CYS A 431 11.46 8.33 -9.52
CA CYS A 431 10.04 8.04 -9.81
C CYS A 431 9.18 9.31 -9.92
N PHE A 432 9.75 10.48 -9.62
CA PHE A 432 9.17 11.79 -9.86
C PHE A 432 10.22 12.73 -10.46
N GLY A 433 10.60 12.49 -11.71
CA GLY A 433 11.36 13.46 -12.51
C GLY A 433 10.41 14.52 -13.07
N LEU A 434 10.27 15.66 -12.41
CA LEU A 434 9.54 16.81 -12.94
C LEU A 434 10.29 17.42 -14.13
N PHE A 435 11.63 17.41 -14.08
CA PHE A 435 12.53 17.93 -15.10
C PHE A 435 13.81 17.08 -15.11
N GLY A 436 14.16 16.49 -16.26
CA GLY A 436 15.29 15.54 -16.38
C GLY A 436 16.56 16.04 -15.70
N GLN A 437 17.27 15.15 -15.01
CA GLN A 437 18.56 15.50 -14.43
C GLN A 437 19.63 15.60 -15.54
N PRO A 438 20.54 16.59 -15.47
CA PRO A 438 21.68 16.65 -16.37
C PRO A 438 22.62 15.48 -16.10
N GLU A 439 23.03 14.78 -17.16
CA GLU A 439 24.11 13.79 -17.12
C GLU A 439 25.34 14.43 -16.46
N GLN A 440 25.70 13.98 -15.26
CA GLN A 440 27.06 14.17 -14.78
C GLN A 440 27.97 13.33 -15.67
N GLN A 441 28.56 13.98 -16.68
CA GLN A 441 29.65 13.42 -17.47
C GLN A 441 30.72 12.92 -16.51
N GLY A 442 30.85 11.59 -16.48
CA GLY A 442 31.92 10.90 -15.78
C GLY A 442 33.28 11.47 -16.18
N GLN A 443 34.06 11.74 -15.15
CA GLN A 443 35.45 12.14 -15.23
C GLN A 443 36.23 11.24 -16.20
N ASN A 444 37.09 11.88 -17.01
CA ASN A 444 38.14 11.25 -17.80
C ASN A 444 38.89 10.21 -16.96
N VAL A 445 38.79 8.94 -17.34
CA VAL A 445 39.74 7.90 -16.93
C VAL A 445 40.33 7.26 -18.18
N GLY A 446 41.60 7.59 -18.41
CA GLY A 446 42.64 6.83 -19.13
C GLY A 446 42.24 5.92 -20.28
N ASN A 447 42.45 6.41 -21.51
CA ASN A 447 42.79 5.56 -22.64
C ASN A 447 44.24 5.07 -22.48
N GLU A 448 44.44 3.85 -22.00
CA GLU A 448 45.63 3.05 -22.36
C GLU A 448 45.17 1.82 -23.16
N LYS A 449 45.59 1.79 -24.43
CA LYS A 449 45.39 0.71 -25.39
C LYS A 449 46.15 -0.55 -24.97
N PRO A 450 45.67 -1.75 -25.31
CA PRO A 450 46.53 -2.90 -25.52
C PRO A 450 46.97 -2.93 -26.99
N ASP A 451 48.20 -2.53 -27.28
CA ASP A 451 48.84 -2.82 -28.57
C ASP A 451 49.41 -4.24 -28.56
N SER A 452 48.94 -5.05 -29.50
CA SER A 452 49.43 -6.37 -29.82
C SER A 452 50.81 -6.32 -30.48
N CYS A 453 51.69 -7.24 -30.06
CA CYS A 453 52.98 -7.62 -30.63
C CYS A 453 53.13 -7.47 -32.15
N LEU A 454 54.32 -7.04 -32.59
CA LEU A 454 55.12 -7.68 -33.65
C LEU A 454 56.57 -7.11 -33.64
N THR A 455 57.53 -8.05 -33.54
CA THR A 455 58.87 -8.11 -34.16
C THR A 455 59.33 -6.87 -34.96
N MET A 456 60.56 -6.36 -34.79
CA MET A 456 61.86 -7.01 -34.99
C MET A 456 62.95 -6.21 -34.27
#